data_AF-A0A536YQP7-F1
#
_entry.id   AF-A0A536YQP7-F1
#
_cell.length_a   1.000
_cell.length_b   1.000
_cell.length_c   1.000
_cell.angle_alpha   90.00
_cell.angle_beta   90.00
_cell.angle_gamma   90.00
#
_symmetry.space_group_name_H-M   'P 1'
#
loop_
_entity.id
_entity.type
_entity.pdbx_description
1 polymer ?
#
loop_
_entity_poly.entity_id
_entity_poly.type
_entity_poly.pdbx_seq_one_letter_code
_entity_poly.pdbx_strand_id
1 'polypeptide(L)'
;MNSFQRKSLYAALAGAGALGVTATADAVSVNPNGLGQVLIYPYYTVNADAAGNAYNSLLSVVNTDSSAKAVKVRFLEGRNSREVLDFNLFLSKFDVWTAGIVPSTTGGARIITTDNSCTIPANSALKAGVNFVNFGYVGDGGGDGLDRTKEGYVEIILMASYTSTNCTSIVVTHVNGTPLCQTAKHPLSDTSAKNDASGTTGGLFGGMT
;
A
#
# COMPACT_ATOMS: atom_id res chain seq x y z
N MET A 1 -9.62 20.86 -33.94
CA MET A 1 -10.93 21.02 -33.27
C MET A 1 -10.68 21.04 -31.78
N ASN A 2 -10.62 22.23 -31.18
CA ASN A 2 -10.42 22.39 -29.73
C ASN A 2 -11.79 22.36 -29.05
N SER A 3 -12.17 21.24 -28.43
CA SER A 3 -13.35 21.21 -27.57
C SER A 3 -12.99 21.76 -26.20
N PHE A 4 -13.52 22.94 -25.88
CA PHE A 4 -13.49 23.50 -24.53
C PHE A 4 -14.23 22.59 -23.55
N GLN A 5 -13.54 22.06 -22.55
CA GLN A 5 -14.19 21.33 -21.46
C GLN A 5 -14.82 22.32 -20.49
N ARG A 6 -16.15 22.26 -20.37
CA ARG A 6 -16.94 23.09 -19.45
C ARG A 6 -16.68 22.64 -18.02
N LYS A 7 -15.95 23.46 -17.25
CA LYS A 7 -15.88 23.35 -15.80
C LYS A 7 -17.18 23.91 -15.21
N SER A 8 -18.04 23.06 -14.66
CA SER A 8 -19.21 23.52 -13.91
C SER A 8 -18.78 23.86 -12.49
N LEU A 9 -18.54 25.14 -12.24
CA LEU A 9 -18.20 25.68 -10.93
C LEU A 9 -19.49 26.15 -10.24
N TYR A 10 -20.01 25.38 -9.28
CA TYR A 10 -21.03 25.88 -8.36
C TYR A 10 -20.31 26.57 -7.20
N ALA A 11 -20.04 27.87 -7.34
CA ALA A 11 -19.61 28.73 -6.25
C ALA A 11 -20.82 29.55 -5.77
N ALA A 12 -21.36 29.19 -4.61
CA ALA A 12 -22.27 30.06 -3.87
C ALA A 12 -21.45 30.80 -2.81
N LEU A 13 -21.21 32.10 -3.01
CA LEU A 13 -20.71 33.01 -1.97
C LEU A 13 -21.90 33.55 -1.17
N ALA A 14 -21.88 33.40 0.15
CA ALA A 14 -22.43 34.38 1.09
C ALA A 14 -21.90 34.12 2.51
N GLY A 15 -21.12 35.05 3.06
CA GLY A 15 -20.75 35.08 4.47
C GLY A 15 -19.36 35.64 4.72
N ALA A 16 -19.26 36.97 4.83
CA ALA A 16 -18.04 37.64 5.28
C ALA A 16 -17.78 37.31 6.77
N GLY A 17 -16.61 36.75 7.08
CA GLY A 17 -16.14 36.59 8.45
C GLY A 17 -15.14 35.44 8.64
N ALA A 18 -13.99 35.78 9.22
CA ALA A 18 -12.88 34.91 9.62
C ALA A 18 -11.89 34.48 8.52
N LEU A 19 -10.69 35.04 8.61
CA LEU A 19 -9.43 34.49 8.11
C LEU A 19 -9.21 33.12 8.75
N GLY A 20 -9.77 32.07 8.17
CA GLY A 20 -9.42 30.68 8.44
C GLY A 20 -8.70 30.15 7.22
N VAL A 21 -7.49 29.65 7.39
CA VAL A 21 -6.79 28.88 6.34
C VAL A 21 -7.68 27.66 6.06
N THR A 22 -8.55 27.74 5.06
CA THR A 22 -9.23 26.56 4.54
C THR A 22 -8.15 25.76 3.86
N ALA A 23 -7.61 24.75 4.56
CA ALA A 23 -6.92 23.66 3.90
C ALA A 23 -7.85 23.20 2.78
N THR A 24 -7.46 23.46 1.53
CA THR A 24 -8.15 22.89 0.38
C THR A 24 -8.04 21.39 0.57
N ALA A 25 -9.15 20.77 0.98
CA ALA A 25 -9.25 19.33 0.92
C ALA A 25 -9.17 18.98 -0.55
N ASP A 26 -7.99 18.52 -1.00
CA ASP A 26 -7.86 17.96 -2.34
C ASP A 26 -8.78 16.75 -2.40
N ALA A 27 -9.85 16.88 -3.18
CA ALA A 27 -10.80 15.79 -3.38
C ALA A 27 -10.04 14.60 -3.97
N VAL A 28 -10.27 13.41 -3.39
CA VAL A 28 -9.77 12.16 -3.97
C VAL A 28 -10.38 12.03 -5.36
N SER A 29 -9.52 12.12 -6.38
CA SER A 29 -9.91 12.01 -7.78
C SER A 29 -9.39 10.70 -8.34
N VAL A 30 -10.25 9.96 -9.04
CA VAL A 30 -9.82 8.78 -9.79
C VAL A 30 -8.92 9.29 -10.92
N ASN A 31 -7.63 8.94 -10.87
CA ASN A 31 -6.71 9.35 -11.93
C ASN A 31 -7.10 8.64 -13.24
N PRO A 32 -7.51 9.36 -14.29
CA PRO A 32 -7.90 8.74 -15.57
C PRO A 32 -6.76 7.96 -16.24
N ASN A 33 -5.51 8.28 -15.89
CA ASN A 33 -4.30 7.62 -16.39
C ASN A 33 -3.88 6.42 -15.52
N GLY A 34 -4.64 6.06 -14.49
CA GLY A 34 -4.36 4.91 -13.61
C GLY A 34 -3.22 5.11 -12.61
N LEU A 35 -2.68 6.34 -12.48
CA LEU A 35 -1.59 6.65 -11.56
C LEU A 35 -2.12 7.31 -10.27
N GLY A 36 -2.21 6.54 -9.20
CA GLY A 36 -2.76 7.01 -7.93
C GLY A 36 -1.72 7.48 -6.94
N GLN A 37 -2.22 8.17 -5.90
CA GLN A 37 -1.58 8.16 -4.58
C GLN A 37 -2.16 7.06 -3.68
N VAL A 38 -3.32 6.50 -4.04
CA VAL A 38 -3.99 5.41 -3.34
C VAL A 38 -4.41 4.36 -4.35
N LEU A 39 -4.15 3.09 -4.05
CA LEU A 39 -4.66 1.93 -4.76
C LEU A 39 -5.56 1.13 -3.82
N ILE A 40 -6.75 0.77 -4.29
CA ILE A 40 -7.67 -0.13 -3.59
C ILE A 40 -7.83 -1.35 -4.48
N TYR A 41 -7.37 -2.50 -3.99
CA TYR A 41 -7.55 -3.78 -4.64
C TYR A 41 -8.79 -4.43 -4.03
N PRO A 42 -9.90 -4.52 -4.77
CA PRO A 42 -11.23 -4.63 -4.20
C PRO A 42 -11.53 -5.99 -3.57
N TYR A 43 -10.82 -7.05 -3.95
CA TYR A 43 -11.10 -8.39 -3.47
C TYR A 43 -9.90 -9.32 -3.57
N TYR A 44 -9.45 -9.88 -2.45
CA TYR A 44 -8.61 -11.06 -2.38
C TYR A 44 -9.40 -12.22 -1.80
N THR A 45 -9.00 -13.45 -2.13
CA THR A 45 -9.55 -14.65 -1.52
C THR A 45 -8.55 -15.80 -1.51
N VAL A 46 -8.57 -16.56 -0.42
CA VAL A 46 -7.88 -17.85 -0.27
C VAL A 46 -8.86 -18.97 0.07
N ASN A 47 -10.16 -18.72 -0.13
CA ASN A 47 -11.18 -19.74 0.02
C ASN A 47 -10.98 -20.86 -0.99
N ALA A 48 -11.54 -22.03 -0.69
CA ALA A 48 -11.51 -23.16 -1.59
C ALA A 48 -12.75 -23.19 -2.48
N ASP A 49 -12.59 -23.71 -3.69
CA ASP A 49 -13.72 -24.11 -4.53
C ASP A 49 -14.46 -25.33 -3.92
N ALA A 50 -15.56 -25.74 -4.57
CA ALA A 50 -16.35 -26.89 -4.12
C ALA A 50 -15.58 -28.22 -4.16
N ALA A 51 -14.47 -28.31 -4.91
CA ALA A 51 -13.60 -29.47 -4.98
C ALA A 51 -12.46 -29.43 -3.94
N GLY A 52 -12.38 -28.37 -3.13
CA GLY A 52 -11.37 -28.19 -2.09
C GLY A 52 -10.06 -27.54 -2.58
N ASN A 53 -10.01 -27.02 -3.81
CA ASN A 53 -8.84 -26.31 -4.30
C ASN A 53 -8.85 -24.87 -3.82
N ALA A 54 -7.86 -24.49 -3.01
CA ALA A 54 -7.73 -23.14 -2.50
C ALA A 54 -7.25 -22.15 -3.57
N TYR A 55 -7.87 -20.97 -3.60
CA TYR A 55 -7.40 -19.85 -4.40
C TYR A 55 -6.14 -19.22 -3.77
N ASN A 56 -5.36 -18.54 -4.62
CA ASN A 56 -4.31 -17.62 -4.20
C ASN A 56 -4.58 -16.29 -4.91
N SER A 57 -4.43 -15.17 -4.21
CA SER A 57 -4.49 -13.85 -4.84
C SER A 57 -3.07 -13.32 -5.02
N LEU A 58 -2.76 -12.86 -6.22
CA LEU A 58 -1.46 -12.30 -6.58
C LEU A 58 -1.57 -10.80 -6.71
N LEU A 59 -0.72 -10.06 -5.98
CA LEU A 59 -0.73 -8.62 -5.89
C LEU A 59 0.54 -8.05 -6.53
N SER A 60 0.40 -6.97 -7.28
CA SER A 60 1.50 -6.16 -7.79
C SER A 60 1.26 -4.67 -7.54
N VAL A 61 2.33 -3.97 -7.20
CA VAL A 61 2.38 -2.50 -7.17
C VAL A 61 3.64 -2.04 -7.87
N VAL A 62 3.51 -0.97 -8.64
CA VAL A 62 4.58 -0.42 -9.45
C VAL A 62 4.69 1.06 -9.18
N ASN A 63 5.93 1.51 -8.97
CA ASN A 63 6.29 2.92 -8.95
C ASN A 63 6.76 3.32 -10.36
N THR A 64 6.01 4.17 -11.07
CA THR A 64 6.41 4.68 -12.39
C THR A 64 7.28 5.92 -12.33
N ASP A 65 7.54 6.46 -11.15
CA ASP A 65 8.25 7.71 -11.01
C ASP A 65 9.77 7.48 -10.88
N SER A 66 10.51 8.52 -11.27
CA SER A 66 11.94 8.68 -11.11
C SER A 66 12.40 8.90 -9.66
N SER A 67 11.46 9.04 -8.72
CA SER A 67 11.69 9.15 -7.28
C SER A 67 11.25 7.89 -6.54
N ALA A 68 11.97 7.52 -5.47
CA ALA A 68 11.57 6.41 -4.62
C ALA A 68 10.31 6.78 -3.81
N LYS A 69 9.52 5.78 -3.43
CA LYS A 69 8.23 5.93 -2.73
C LYS A 69 8.21 5.11 -1.45
N ALA A 70 7.61 5.66 -0.39
CA ALA A 70 7.14 4.86 0.75
C ALA A 70 5.62 4.75 0.67
N VAL A 71 5.11 3.54 0.77
CA VAL A 71 3.68 3.24 0.76
C VAL A 71 3.31 2.44 2.01
N LYS A 72 2.13 2.73 2.58
CA LYS A 72 1.50 1.88 3.59
C LYS A 72 0.73 0.79 2.87
N VAL A 73 1.02 -0.47 3.17
CA VAL A 73 0.25 -1.61 2.68
C VAL A 73 -0.63 -2.10 3.82
N ARG A 74 -1.94 -2.24 3.57
CA ARG A 74 -2.92 -2.66 4.57
C ARG A 74 -3.81 -3.76 4.01
N PHE A 75 -3.98 -4.83 4.77
CA PHE A 75 -4.90 -5.92 4.46
C PHE A 75 -6.07 -5.83 5.42
N LEU A 76 -7.28 -5.81 4.87
CA LEU A 76 -8.51 -5.70 5.64
C LEU A 76 -9.40 -6.91 5.35
N GLU A 77 -10.04 -7.45 6.37
CA GLU A 77 -11.02 -8.54 6.22
C GLU A 77 -12.36 -8.02 5.68
N GLY A 78 -13.07 -8.88 4.94
CA GLY A 78 -14.25 -8.49 4.17
C GLY A 78 -15.53 -8.23 4.98
N ARG A 79 -15.60 -8.58 6.27
CA ARG A 79 -16.86 -8.50 7.04
C ARG A 79 -17.10 -7.10 7.62
N ASN A 80 -16.13 -6.56 8.35
CA ASN A 80 -16.22 -5.27 9.03
C ASN A 80 -15.02 -4.35 8.71
N SER A 81 -14.26 -4.64 7.65
CA SER A 81 -13.08 -3.86 7.25
C SER A 81 -12.05 -3.71 8.38
N ARG A 82 -11.84 -4.76 9.16
CA ARG A 82 -10.85 -4.76 10.24
C ARG A 82 -9.47 -5.09 9.68
N GLU A 83 -8.46 -4.37 10.14
CA GLU A 83 -7.08 -4.59 9.68
C GLU A 83 -6.54 -5.91 10.25
N VAL A 84 -5.96 -6.72 9.37
CA VAL A 84 -5.44 -8.06 9.71
C VAL A 84 -3.93 -8.19 9.49
N LEU A 85 -3.34 -7.25 8.76
CA LEU A 85 -1.90 -7.04 8.62
C LEU A 85 -1.64 -5.67 8.00
N ASP A 86 -0.55 -5.03 8.42
CA ASP A 86 -0.04 -3.82 7.77
C ASP A 86 1.51 -3.77 7.82
N PHE A 87 2.09 -3.03 6.89
CA PHE A 87 3.52 -2.68 6.91
C PHE A 87 3.81 -1.50 5.98
N ASN A 88 5.00 -0.93 6.11
CA ASN A 88 5.50 0.09 5.19
C ASN A 88 6.37 -0.59 4.13
N LEU A 89 6.11 -0.31 2.85
CA LEU A 89 6.88 -0.79 1.70
C LEU A 89 7.58 0.39 1.03
N PHE A 90 8.81 0.18 0.61
CA PHE A 90 9.64 1.18 -0.06
C PHE A 90 10.01 0.70 -1.45
N LEU A 91 9.50 1.42 -2.46
CA LEU A 91 9.75 1.16 -3.87
C LEU A 91 10.84 2.11 -4.35
N SER A 92 11.90 1.57 -4.93
CA SER A 92 12.89 2.40 -5.62
C SER A 92 12.28 3.05 -6.87
N LYS A 93 13.03 3.93 -7.54
CA LYS A 93 12.58 4.51 -8.81
C LYS A 93 12.29 3.39 -9.83
N PHE A 94 11.18 3.50 -10.57
CA PHE A 94 10.81 2.52 -11.60
C PHE A 94 10.77 1.06 -11.11
N ASP A 95 10.35 0.86 -9.87
CA ASP A 95 10.38 -0.43 -9.17
C ASP A 95 9.02 -1.13 -9.20
N VAL A 96 9.04 -2.45 -9.08
CA VAL A 96 7.85 -3.29 -8.96
C VAL A 96 8.00 -4.16 -7.72
N TRP A 97 6.94 -4.24 -6.92
CA TRP A 97 6.85 -5.20 -5.83
C TRP A 97 5.68 -6.14 -6.07
N THR A 98 5.92 -7.42 -5.82
CA THR A 98 4.92 -8.48 -5.98
C THR A 98 4.76 -9.30 -4.71
N ALA A 99 3.55 -9.80 -4.46
CA ALA A 99 3.27 -10.68 -3.34
C ALA A 99 2.13 -11.64 -3.65
N GLY A 100 2.08 -12.75 -2.91
CA GLY A 100 0.96 -13.67 -2.90
C GLY A 100 0.25 -13.65 -1.56
N ILE A 101 -1.08 -13.61 -1.58
CA ILE A 101 -1.95 -13.90 -0.44
C ILE A 101 -2.41 -15.34 -0.63
N VAL A 102 -2.01 -16.20 0.30
CA VAL A 102 -2.14 -17.66 0.18
C VAL A 102 -2.77 -18.24 1.45
N PRO A 103 -3.36 -19.44 1.39
CA PRO A 103 -3.86 -20.13 2.58
C PRO A 103 -2.76 -20.29 3.63
N SER A 104 -3.11 -20.03 4.88
CA SER A 104 -2.25 -20.34 6.02
C SER A 104 -2.59 -21.70 6.61
N THR A 105 -1.55 -22.43 7.01
CA THR A 105 -1.69 -23.68 7.77
C THR A 105 -2.32 -23.48 9.16
N THR A 106 -2.44 -22.22 9.63
CA THR A 106 -3.11 -21.88 10.89
C THR A 106 -4.61 -21.58 10.73
N GLY A 107 -5.18 -21.73 9.53
CA GLY A 107 -6.63 -21.63 9.29
C GLY A 107 -7.14 -20.31 8.71
N GLY A 108 -6.26 -19.34 8.43
CA GLY A 108 -6.58 -18.06 7.79
C GLY A 108 -5.83 -17.86 6.47
N ALA A 109 -5.50 -16.60 6.15
CA ALA A 109 -4.60 -16.24 5.06
C ALA A 109 -3.21 -15.81 5.58
N ARG A 110 -2.23 -15.79 4.68
CA ARG A 110 -0.90 -15.22 4.93
C ARG A 110 -0.38 -14.54 3.67
N ILE A 111 0.50 -13.57 3.86
CA ILE A 111 1.25 -12.96 2.75
C ILE A 111 2.62 -13.63 2.62
N ILE A 112 3.06 -13.82 1.37
CA ILE A 112 4.41 -14.21 0.99
C ILE A 112 4.92 -13.31 -0.12
N THR A 113 6.24 -13.11 -0.18
CA THR A 113 6.89 -12.43 -1.31
C THR A 113 8.30 -12.98 -1.52
N THR A 114 8.71 -13.05 -2.78
CA THR A 114 10.13 -13.27 -3.16
C THR A 114 10.83 -11.97 -3.50
N ASP A 115 10.11 -10.86 -3.51
CA ASP A 115 10.60 -9.53 -3.86
C ASP A 115 11.63 -9.02 -2.84
N ASN A 116 12.56 -8.19 -3.29
CA ASN A 116 13.66 -7.68 -2.46
C ASN A 116 13.43 -6.25 -1.97
N SER A 117 12.41 -5.53 -2.44
CA SER A 117 12.08 -4.18 -1.98
C SER A 117 12.02 -4.13 -0.45
N CYS A 118 12.41 -2.99 0.08
CA CYS A 118 12.54 -2.83 1.51
C CYS A 118 11.19 -2.64 2.18
N THR A 119 11.06 -3.18 3.38
CA THR A 119 9.89 -2.98 4.21
C THR A 119 10.29 -2.63 5.63
N ILE A 120 9.36 -2.00 6.34
CA ILE A 120 9.38 -1.87 7.79
C ILE A 120 8.07 -2.49 8.31
N PRO A 121 8.14 -3.55 9.15
CA PRO A 121 9.32 -4.30 9.58
C PRO A 121 10.09 -4.97 8.43
N ALA A 122 11.33 -5.42 8.69
CA ALA A 122 12.25 -5.90 7.65
C ALA A 122 11.68 -7.05 6.79
N ASN A 123 11.96 -6.99 5.48
CA ASN A 123 11.39 -7.88 4.45
C ASN A 123 11.72 -9.38 4.66
N SER A 124 12.73 -9.71 5.47
CA SER A 124 13.00 -11.09 5.88
C SER A 124 11.78 -11.77 6.51
N ALA A 125 10.94 -11.01 7.23
CA ALA A 125 9.68 -11.53 7.78
C ALA A 125 8.68 -11.89 6.67
N LEU A 126 8.50 -11.04 5.66
CA LEU A 126 7.59 -11.29 4.54
C LEU A 126 8.08 -12.43 3.64
N LYS A 127 9.40 -12.58 3.47
CA LYS A 127 9.99 -13.73 2.75
C LYS A 127 9.77 -15.07 3.47
N ALA A 128 9.77 -15.07 4.80
CA ALA A 128 9.37 -16.23 5.61
C ALA A 128 7.84 -16.47 5.58
N GLY A 129 7.09 -15.43 5.20
CA GLY A 129 5.65 -15.36 5.11
C GLY A 129 4.99 -15.00 6.45
N VAL A 130 4.03 -14.08 6.42
CA VAL A 130 3.39 -13.52 7.63
C VAL A 130 1.91 -13.86 7.62
N ASN A 131 1.45 -14.53 8.69
CA ASN A 131 0.03 -14.84 8.87
C ASN A 131 -0.78 -13.58 9.18
N PHE A 132 -1.99 -13.53 8.65
CA PHE A 132 -2.98 -12.53 9.07
C PHE A 132 -3.48 -12.88 10.48
N VAL A 133 -3.78 -11.83 11.25
CA VAL A 133 -4.18 -11.96 12.66
C VAL A 133 -5.59 -11.40 12.89
N ASN A 134 -6.17 -11.71 14.05
CA ASN A 134 -7.53 -11.33 14.41
C ASN A 134 -7.64 -10.21 15.44
N PHE A 135 -6.52 -9.63 15.89
CA PHE A 135 -6.51 -8.65 16.99
C PHE A 135 -7.44 -7.44 16.75
N GLY A 136 -7.64 -7.05 15.49
CA GLY A 136 -8.50 -5.92 15.12
C GLY A 136 -10.01 -6.19 15.22
N TYR A 137 -10.43 -7.45 15.43
CA TYR A 137 -11.85 -7.83 15.37
C TYR A 137 -12.33 -8.79 16.46
N VAL A 138 -11.46 -9.18 17.41
CA VAL A 138 -11.90 -9.95 18.58
C VAL A 138 -12.96 -9.16 19.35
N GLY A 139 -14.14 -9.74 19.53
CA GLY A 139 -15.26 -9.15 20.27
C GLY A 139 -16.05 -8.09 19.50
N ASP A 140 -15.90 -7.98 18.17
CA ASP A 140 -16.62 -6.98 17.36
C ASP A 140 -18.05 -7.40 16.96
N GLY A 141 -18.52 -8.56 17.43
CA GLY A 141 -19.84 -9.11 17.12
C GLY A 141 -19.93 -9.82 15.76
N GLY A 142 -18.88 -9.75 14.93
CA GLY A 142 -18.74 -10.42 13.64
C GLY A 142 -18.00 -11.76 13.70
N GLY A 143 -17.76 -12.29 14.90
CA GLY A 143 -17.01 -13.53 15.12
C GLY A 143 -15.49 -13.35 15.07
N ASP A 144 -14.78 -14.14 15.86
CA ASP A 144 -13.35 -13.91 16.16
C ASP A 144 -12.41 -14.85 15.37
N GLY A 145 -12.97 -15.68 14.49
CA GLY A 145 -12.24 -16.72 13.77
C GLY A 145 -11.38 -16.17 12.63
N LEU A 146 -10.26 -16.87 12.37
CA LEU A 146 -9.34 -16.55 11.27
C LEU A 146 -9.95 -16.78 9.88
N ASP A 147 -11.11 -17.42 9.79
CA ASP A 147 -11.87 -17.57 8.54
C ASP A 147 -12.21 -16.22 7.90
N ARG A 148 -12.43 -15.16 8.70
CA ARG A 148 -12.63 -13.79 8.20
C ARG A 148 -11.43 -13.27 7.42
N THR A 149 -10.23 -13.72 7.74
CA THR A 149 -9.00 -13.31 7.03
C THR A 149 -8.85 -13.96 5.66
N LYS A 150 -9.72 -14.92 5.30
CA LYS A 150 -9.61 -15.64 4.03
C LYS A 150 -10.06 -14.82 2.83
N GLU A 151 -10.76 -13.72 3.05
CA GLU A 151 -11.15 -12.80 2.00
C GLU A 151 -11.27 -11.37 2.52
N GLY A 152 -11.16 -10.42 1.60
CA GLY A 152 -11.22 -9.00 1.95
C GLY A 152 -10.60 -8.15 0.86
N TYR A 153 -9.99 -7.03 1.22
CA TYR A 153 -9.41 -6.10 0.25
C TYR A 153 -8.06 -5.55 0.74
N VAL A 154 -7.30 -4.98 -0.20
CA VAL A 154 -5.97 -4.42 0.09
C VAL A 154 -5.98 -2.93 -0.24
N GLU A 155 -5.40 -2.13 0.64
CA GLU A 155 -5.13 -0.71 0.39
C GLU A 155 -3.62 -0.49 0.30
N ILE A 156 -3.19 0.27 -0.70
CA ILE A 156 -1.84 0.81 -0.79
C ILE A 156 -1.93 2.32 -0.83
N ILE A 157 -1.35 2.98 0.18
CA ILE A 157 -1.45 4.42 0.37
C ILE A 157 -0.06 5.03 0.30
N LEU A 158 0.17 5.93 -0.65
CA LEU A 158 1.42 6.66 -0.76
C LEU A 158 1.61 7.58 0.45
N MET A 159 2.69 7.37 1.20
CA MET A 159 3.03 8.16 2.38
C MET A 159 4.02 9.28 2.06
N ALA A 160 5.03 9.00 1.22
CA ALA A 160 6.08 9.96 0.90
C ALA A 160 6.77 9.62 -0.43
N SER A 161 7.38 10.64 -1.04
CA SER A 161 8.38 10.47 -2.11
C SER A 161 9.77 10.91 -1.61
N TYR A 162 10.82 10.41 -2.25
CA TYR A 162 12.21 10.66 -1.84
C TYR A 162 13.06 11.15 -3.00
N THR A 163 13.76 12.27 -2.80
CA THR A 163 14.71 12.80 -3.77
C THR A 163 15.89 11.83 -3.93
N SER A 164 16.49 11.79 -5.12
CA SER A 164 17.56 10.82 -5.44
C SER A 164 18.84 10.98 -4.59
N THR A 165 18.98 12.09 -3.87
CA THR A 165 20.18 12.41 -3.07
C THR A 165 20.03 12.08 -1.59
N ASN A 166 18.83 11.78 -1.09
CA ASN A 166 18.63 11.48 0.32
C ASN A 166 18.98 10.01 0.64
N CYS A 167 19.26 9.74 1.93
CA CYS A 167 19.74 8.42 2.35
C CYS A 167 18.71 7.33 2.07
N THR A 168 17.44 7.61 2.34
CA THR A 168 16.33 6.67 2.12
C THR A 168 16.26 6.21 0.66
N SER A 169 16.31 7.13 -0.31
CA SER A 169 16.31 6.82 -1.74
C SER A 169 17.52 5.98 -2.16
N ILE A 170 18.70 6.28 -1.61
CA ILE A 170 19.93 5.54 -1.88
C ILE A 170 19.83 4.10 -1.35
N VAL A 171 19.37 3.89 -0.11
CA VAL A 171 19.37 2.56 0.50
C VAL A 171 18.28 1.63 -0.04
N VAL A 172 17.15 2.19 -0.49
CA VAL A 172 16.06 1.39 -1.10
C VAL A 172 16.34 1.06 -2.57
N THR A 173 17.31 1.73 -3.20
CA THR A 173 17.70 1.45 -4.58
C THR A 173 18.39 0.09 -4.69
N HIS A 174 17.91 -0.74 -5.61
CA HIS A 174 18.51 -2.04 -5.90
C HIS A 174 19.91 -1.88 -6.54
N VAL A 175 20.91 -2.53 -5.95
CA VAL A 175 22.26 -2.70 -6.50
C VAL A 175 22.48 -4.19 -6.70
N ASN A 176 22.71 -4.62 -7.96
CA ASN A 176 22.77 -6.04 -8.32
C ASN A 176 21.55 -6.85 -7.82
N GLY A 177 20.35 -6.27 -7.95
CA GLY A 177 19.09 -6.93 -7.59
C GLY A 177 18.76 -6.98 -6.10
N THR A 178 19.56 -6.34 -5.22
CA THR A 178 19.30 -6.29 -3.78
C THR A 178 19.45 -4.85 -3.27
N PRO A 179 18.51 -4.33 -2.44
CA PRO A 179 18.67 -3.03 -1.81
C PRO A 179 19.49 -3.13 -0.51
N LEU A 180 20.00 -2.00 -0.02
CA LEU A 180 20.94 -1.93 1.11
C LEU A 180 20.28 -1.51 2.43
N CYS A 181 18.95 -1.62 2.54
CA CYS A 181 18.17 -1.02 3.62
C CYS A 181 18.56 -1.42 5.04
N GLN A 182 19.15 -2.59 5.25
CA GLN A 182 19.57 -3.05 6.59
C GLN A 182 21.09 -3.15 6.75
N THR A 183 21.85 -3.05 5.65
CA THR A 183 23.31 -3.25 5.64
C THR A 183 24.07 -1.94 5.37
N ALA A 184 23.38 -0.87 5.01
CA ALA A 184 23.97 0.45 4.83
C ALA A 184 24.42 1.07 6.17
N LYS A 185 25.40 1.98 6.08
CA LYS A 185 25.86 2.80 7.22
C LYS A 185 24.71 3.59 7.90
N HIS A 186 23.72 3.98 7.11
CA HIS A 186 22.49 4.62 7.56
C HIS A 186 21.30 3.71 7.20
N PRO A 187 20.94 2.74 8.06
CA PRO A 187 19.89 1.79 7.77
C PRO A 187 18.52 2.46 7.74
N LEU A 188 17.62 1.88 6.96
CA LEU A 188 16.24 2.30 6.84
C LEU A 188 15.50 2.06 8.16
N SER A 189 14.89 3.12 8.69
CA SER A 189 14.04 3.13 9.87
C SER A 189 12.90 4.12 9.67
N ASP A 190 11.84 4.05 10.50
CA ASP A 190 10.76 5.04 10.45
C ASP A 190 11.28 6.46 10.66
N THR A 191 12.29 6.63 11.52
CA THR A 191 12.93 7.94 11.76
C THR A 191 13.68 8.45 10.54
N SER A 192 14.53 7.63 9.91
CA SER A 192 15.28 8.05 8.72
C SER A 192 14.33 8.34 7.55
N ALA A 193 13.34 7.46 7.34
CA ALA A 193 12.33 7.60 6.30
C ALA A 193 11.47 8.85 6.49
N LYS A 194 11.16 9.23 7.74
CA LYS A 194 10.43 10.47 8.04
C LYS A 194 11.28 11.72 7.78
N ASN A 195 12.55 11.70 8.18
CA ASN A 195 13.45 12.85 8.03
C ASN A 195 13.75 13.18 6.56
N ASP A 196 13.81 12.14 5.71
CA ASP A 196 14.10 12.28 4.28
C ASP A 196 12.83 12.52 3.41
N ALA A 197 11.64 12.43 4.01
CA ALA A 197 10.37 12.46 3.29
C ALA A 197 10.14 13.79 2.57
N SER A 198 9.72 13.70 1.31
CA SER A 198 9.17 14.80 0.53
C SER A 198 7.68 14.56 0.24
N GLY A 199 6.99 15.60 -0.25
CA GLY A 199 5.58 15.51 -0.61
C GLY A 199 5.27 14.39 -1.62
N THR A 200 4.04 13.89 -1.60
CA THR A 200 3.60 12.76 -2.42
C THR A 200 3.36 13.17 -3.87
N THR A 201 4.09 12.59 -4.82
CA THR A 201 3.97 12.96 -6.26
C THR A 201 3.13 11.99 -7.10
N GLY A 202 2.46 11.00 -6.48
CA GLY A 202 1.69 9.97 -7.18
C GLY A 202 2.58 8.94 -7.87
N GLY A 203 2.13 8.42 -9.02
CA GLY A 203 2.91 7.47 -9.84
C GLY A 203 2.82 6.01 -9.41
N LEU A 204 1.80 5.64 -8.62
CA LEU A 204 1.53 4.25 -8.28
C LEU A 204 0.49 3.65 -9.24
N PHE A 205 0.74 2.44 -9.73
CA PHE A 205 -0.27 1.59 -10.36
C PHE A 205 -0.06 0.14 -9.94
N GLY A 206 -1.02 -0.73 -10.22
CA GLY A 206 -0.90 -2.14 -9.89
C GLY A 206 -2.17 -2.92 -10.21
N GLY A 207 -2.09 -4.24 -10.04
CA GLY A 207 -3.22 -5.15 -10.21
C GLY A 207 -3.22 -6.27 -9.17
N MET A 208 -4.38 -6.88 -9.01
CA MET A 208 -4.56 -8.10 -8.23
C MET A 208 -5.42 -9.10 -9.01
N THR A 209 -5.04 -10.37 -8.98
CA THR A 209 -5.70 -11.48 -9.69
C THR A 209 -5.87 -12.67 -8.78
#